data_AF-A0A511V2Z8-F1
#
_entry.id   AF-A0A511V2Z8-F1
#
_cell.length_a   1.000
_cell.length_b   1.000
_cell.length_c   1.000
_cell.angle_alpha   90.00
_cell.angle_beta   90.00
_cell.angle_gamma   90.00
#
_symmetry.space_group_name_H-M   'P 1'
#
loop_
_entity.id
_entity.type
_entity.pdbx_description
1 polymer ?
#
loop_
_entity_poly.entity_id
_entity_poly.type
_entity_poly.pdbx_seq_one_letter_code
_entity_poly.pdbx_strand_id
1 'polypeptide(L)' 'MNNAVYISDHFLSSGETTIRDVENNVIGYLDLKSMFKSGVSVLDVNRATLASGKFKFFLINGLF' A
#
# COMPACT_ATOMS: atom_id res chain seq x y z
N MET A 1 -11.14 10.06 -18.31
CA MET A 1 -9.95 9.22 -18.02
C MET A 1 -10.27 8.39 -16.79
N ASN A 2 -10.20 7.07 -16.90
CA ASN A 2 -10.54 6.17 -15.81
C ASN A 2 -9.24 5.90 -15.03
N ASN A 3 -9.08 6.51 -13.85
CA ASN A 3 -7.87 6.39 -13.03
C ASN A 3 -7.89 5.12 -12.15
N ALA A 4 -8.56 4.07 -12.63
CA ALA A 4 -8.67 2.82 -11.90
C ALA A 4 -7.35 2.06 -11.98
N VAL A 5 -6.83 1.70 -10.81
CA VAL A 5 -5.64 0.84 -10.68
C VAL A 5 -6.04 -0.43 -9.94
N TYR A 6 -5.39 -1.53 -10.28
CA TYR A 6 -5.63 -2.83 -9.67
C TYR A 6 -4.44 -3.22 -8.82
N ILE A 7 -4.70 -3.71 -7.61
CA ILE A 7 -3.69 -4.22 -6.71
C ILE A 7 -3.81 -5.74 -6.75
N SER A 8 -2.81 -6.38 -7.37
CA SER A 8 -2.83 -7.81 -7.62
C SER A 8 -1.99 -8.55 -6.57
N ASP A 9 -2.51 -8.74 -5.34
CA ASP A 9 -2.07 -9.82 -4.44
C ASP A 9 -2.95 -9.96 -3.18
N HIS A 10 -2.72 -11.04 -2.43
CA HIS A 10 -3.28 -11.33 -1.12
C HIS A 10 -3.05 -10.14 -0.16
N PHE A 11 -4.11 -9.36 0.09
CA PHE A 11 -4.16 -8.13 0.90
C PHE A 11 -3.70 -8.26 2.37
N LEU A 12 -3.13 -9.41 2.77
CA LEU A 12 -2.89 -9.84 4.15
C LEU A 12 -1.52 -10.51 4.37
N SER A 13 -0.58 -10.46 3.41
CA SER A 13 0.83 -10.76 3.68
C SER A 13 1.59 -9.45 3.82
N SER A 14 2.25 -9.26 4.96
CA SER A 14 3.23 -8.18 5.13
C SER A 14 4.24 -8.20 4.00
N GLY A 15 4.35 -7.11 3.22
CA GLY A 15 5.27 -7.05 2.09
C GLY A 15 4.86 -6.08 0.99
N GLU A 16 5.52 -6.20 -0.15
CA GLU A 16 5.27 -5.41 -1.35
C GLU A 16 4.30 -6.12 -2.29
N THR A 17 3.30 -5.40 -2.79
CA THR A 17 2.35 -5.88 -3.81
C THR A 17 2.39 -4.99 -5.05
N THR A 18 2.05 -5.55 -6.20
CA THR A 18 2.15 -4.87 -7.50
C THR A 18 0.89 -4.06 -7.80
N ILE A 19 1.08 -2.83 -8.30
CA ILE A 19 0.02 -1.98 -8.84
C ILE A 19 0.03 -2.11 -10.36
N ARG A 20 -1.15 -2.35 -10.94
CA ARG A 20 -1.35 -2.54 -12.37
C ARG A 20 -2.42 -1.61 -12.94
N ASP A 21 -2.28 -1.27 -14.21
CA ASP A 21 -3.33 -0.60 -14.97
C ASP A 21 -4.40 -1.59 -15.48
N VAL A 22 -5.39 -1.07 -16.23
CA VAL A 22 -6.48 -1.85 -16.84
C VAL A 22 -6.00 -2.84 -17.91
N GLU A 23 -4.81 -2.63 -18.46
CA GLU A 23 -4.18 -3.49 -19.47
C GLU A 23 -3.22 -4.50 -18.82
N ASN A 24 -3.21 -4.58 -17.48
CA ASN A 24 -2.36 -5.45 -16.67
C ASN A 24 -0.86 -5.10 -16.69
N ASN A 25 -0.49 -3.90 -17.18
CA ASN A 25 0.87 -3.40 -17.12
C ASN A 25 1.24 -3.03 -15.69
N VAL A 26 2.50 -3.27 -15.29
CA VAL A 26 3.02 -2.85 -13.99
C VAL A 26 3.30 -1.36 -14.02
N ILE A 27 2.68 -0.61 -13.11
CA ILE A 27 2.81 0.85 -13.01
C ILE A 27 3.39 1.32 -11.67
N GLY A 28 3.66 0.38 -10.75
CA GLY A 28 4.30 0.66 -9.47
C GLY A 28 4.03 -0.42 -8.44
N TYR A 29 4.31 -0.10 -7.18
CA TYR A 29 4.18 -1.03 -6.08
C TYR A 29 3.56 -0.37 -4.85
N LEU A 30 2.89 -1.18 -4.05
CA LEU A 30 2.42 -0.81 -2.73
C LEU A 30 3.22 -1.61 -1.71
N ASP A 31 4.03 -0.93 -0.90
CA ASP A 31 4.77 -1.51 0.22
C ASP A 31 3.94 -1.40 1.50
N LEU A 32 3.38 -2.53 1.93
CA LEU A 32 2.72 -2.69 3.22
C LEU A 32 3.76 -3.08 4.26
N LYS A 33 4.34 -2.04 4.90
CA LYS A 33 5.30 -2.20 5.99
C LYS A 33 4.63 -2.94 7.14
N SER A 34 4.90 -4.25 7.28
CA SER A 34 4.40 -5.19 8.30
C SER A 34 3.01 -4.84 8.83
N MET A 35 2.00 -5.67 8.56
CA MET A 35 0.62 -5.45 9.01
C MET A 35 0.46 -5.09 10.50
N PHE A 36 1.45 -5.42 11.34
CA PHE A 36 1.48 -5.14 12.77
C PHE A 36 2.22 -3.85 13.17
N LYS A 37 2.90 -3.14 12.26
CA LYS A 37 3.77 -2.00 12.64
C LYS A 37 3.42 -0.61 12.11
N SER A 38 3.30 -0.32 10.81
CA SER A 38 3.74 1.08 10.51
C SER A 38 3.36 1.76 9.19
N GLY A 39 2.35 1.30 8.47
CA GLY A 39 1.77 2.10 7.37
C GLY A 39 1.97 1.52 5.98
N VAL A 40 1.82 2.38 4.98
CA VAL A 40 1.79 2.05 3.57
C VAL A 40 2.65 3.02 2.77
N SER A 41 3.38 2.53 1.77
CA SER A 41 4.10 3.38 0.83
C SER A 41 3.72 3.03 -0.60
N VAL A 42 3.56 4.04 -1.44
CA VAL A 42 3.42 3.90 -2.89
C VAL A 42 4.80 4.12 -3.49
N LEU A 43 5.25 3.16 -4.29
CA LEU A 43 6.52 3.18 -4.97
C LEU A 43 6.31 3.27 -6.49
N ASP A 44 7.23 3.93 -7.18
CA ASP A 44 7.31 3.89 -8.64
C ASP A 44 7.88 2.54 -9.13
N VAL A 45 8.00 2.39 -10.45
CA VAL A 45 8.56 1.18 -11.09
C VAL A 45 10.02 0.89 -10.72
N ASN A 46 10.77 1.89 -10.25
CA ASN A 46 12.14 1.77 -9.77
C ASN A 46 12.24 1.56 -8.25
N ARG A 47 11.09 1.35 -7.58
CA ARG A 47 10.97 1.23 -6.12
C ARG A 47 11.29 2.52 -5.36
N ALA A 48 11.31 3.67 -6.04
CA ALA A 48 11.42 4.96 -5.39
C ALA A 48 10.10 5.33 -4.73
N THR A 49 10.13 5.78 -3.47
CA THR A 49 8.93 6.17 -2.74
C THR A 49 8.32 7.44 -3.33
N LEU A 50 7.10 7.33 -3.84
CA LEU A 50 6.29 8.46 -4.32
C LEU A 50 5.49 9.09 -3.18
N ALA A 51 4.95 8.25 -2.29
CA ALA A 51 4.19 8.69 -1.12
C ALA A 51 4.26 7.65 -0.01
N SER A 52 4.18 8.09 1.24
CA SER A 52 4.04 7.21 2.40
C SER A 52 3.00 7.75 3.37
N GLY A 53 2.22 6.85 3.95
CA GLY A 53 1.25 7.14 4.99
C GLY A 53 1.38 6.15 6.14
N LYS A 54 0.96 6.55 7.33
CA LYS A 54 0.84 5.65 8.48
C LYS A 54 -0.62 5.51 8.84
N PHE A 55 -1.04 4.29 9.14
CA PHE A 55 -2.33 4.09 9.79
C PHE A 55 -2.25 4.72 11.17
N LYS A 56 -3.10 5.71 11.44
CA LYS A 56 -3.34 6.14 12.82
C LYS A 56 -4.08 4.99 13.49
N PHE A 57 -3.37 4.13 14.20
CA PHE A 57 -4.02 3.17 15.09
C PHE A 57 -4.82 3.98 16.11
N PHE A 58 -6.14 3.90 16.05
CA PHE A 58 -6.99 4.34 17.15
C PHE A 58 -6.77 3.34 18.30
N LEU A 59 -5.75 3.56 19.13
CA LEU A 59 -5.84 3.12 20.50
C LEU A 59 -6.97 3.96 21.11
N ILE A 60 -8.10 3.30 21.33
CA ILE A 60 -9.27 3.83 22.01
C ILE A 60 -8.80 4.61 23.24
N ASN A 61 -9.14 5.89 23.30
CA ASN A 61 -9.22 6.59 24.58
C ASN A 61 -10.40 5.97 25.34
N GLY A 62 -10.12 5.25 26.42
CA GLY A 62 -11.13 4.82 27.39
C GLY A 62 -10.72 3.61 28.22
N LEU A 63 -10.03 3.82 29.36
CA LEU A 63 -10.66 4.02 30.67
C LEU A 63 -9.57 4.32 31.72
N PHE A 64 -10.03 4.93 32.81
CA PHE A 64 -9.33 5.22 34.07
C PHE A 64 -8.58 4.03 34.68
#